data_AF-A0A3L6R4J3-F1
#
_entry.id   AF-A0A3L6R4J3-F1
#
_cell.length_a   1.000
_cell.length_b   1.000
_cell.length_c   1.000
_cell.angle_alpha   90.00
_cell.angle_beta   90.00
_cell.angle_gamma   90.00
#
_symmetry.space_group_name_H-M   'P 1'
#
loop_
_entity.id
_entity.type
_entity.pdbx_description
1 polymer ?
#
loop_
_entity_poly.entity_id
_entity_poly.type
_entity_poly.pdbx_seq_one_letter_code
_entity_poly.pdbx_strand_id
1 'polypeptide(L)'
;MVNTKRVEPVQGGGLPLAALNHISVVCRSLESSVHFYRNVLGFIPIRRPGSFDFDGAWLFNYGIGIHLLQAEDPESMPPKKTQIDPKDNHISFQDSKRFIATDDDNLEKINEQRYAGLGVIRVDIGE
;
A
#
# COMPACT_ATOMS: atom_id res chain seq x y z
N MET A 1 -10.97 -15.21 -14.73
CA MET A 1 -10.80 -14.76 -16.13
C MET A 1 -11.37 -13.35 -16.23
N VAL A 2 -10.52 -12.33 -16.33
CA VAL A 2 -10.98 -10.96 -16.59
C VAL A 2 -11.14 -10.83 -18.10
N ASN A 3 -12.34 -10.49 -18.56
CA ASN A 3 -12.65 -10.34 -19.98
C ASN A 3 -12.00 -9.04 -20.48
N THR A 4 -10.79 -9.13 -21.02
CA THR A 4 -10.13 -8.01 -21.70
C THR A 4 -10.72 -7.83 -23.10
N LYS A 5 -11.96 -7.37 -23.19
CA LYS A 5 -12.40 -6.74 -24.44
C LYS A 5 -11.51 -5.52 -24.65
N ARG A 6 -10.77 -5.53 -25.74
CA ARG A 6 -9.90 -4.43 -26.18
C ARG A 6 -10.76 -3.17 -26.24
N VAL A 7 -10.52 -2.24 -25.34
CA VAL A 7 -11.12 -0.90 -25.40
C VAL A 7 -10.31 -0.14 -26.45
N GLU A 8 -10.95 0.21 -27.55
CA GLU A 8 -10.34 1.09 -28.56
C GLU A 8 -9.95 2.41 -27.86
N PRO A 9 -8.72 2.92 -28.08
CA PRO A 9 -8.27 4.13 -27.41
C PRO A 9 -9.15 5.30 -27.89
N VAL A 10 -9.93 5.87 -26.98
CA VAL A 10 -10.55 7.17 -27.21
C VAL A 10 -9.42 8.16 -27.45
N GLN A 11 -9.40 8.81 -28.62
CA GLN A 11 -8.50 9.94 -28.92
C GLN A 11 -8.88 11.16 -28.06
N GLY A 12 -8.74 11.05 -26.75
CA GLY A 12 -8.48 12.16 -25.86
C GLY A 12 -7.03 12.00 -25.42
N GLY A 13 -6.15 12.93 -25.80
CA GLY A 13 -4.74 12.87 -25.42
C GLY A 13 -4.62 12.85 -23.90
N GLY A 14 -4.40 11.66 -23.33
CA GLY A 14 -4.17 11.50 -21.90
C GLY A 14 -2.98 12.35 -21.46
N LEU A 15 -2.97 12.76 -20.19
CA LEU A 15 -1.84 13.49 -19.63
C LEU A 15 -0.54 12.67 -19.80
N PRO A 16 0.61 13.30 -20.09
CA PRO A 16 1.89 12.62 -20.25
C PRO A 16 2.48 12.23 -18.89
N LEU A 17 1.79 11.32 -18.18
CA LEU A 17 2.21 10.80 -16.88
C LEU A 17 3.33 9.78 -17.06
N ALA A 18 4.41 9.90 -16.27
CA ALA A 18 5.56 8.98 -16.36
C ALA A 18 5.35 7.70 -15.54
N ALA A 19 4.99 7.84 -14.26
CA ALA A 19 4.80 6.74 -13.32
C ALA A 19 4.01 7.20 -12.09
N LEU A 20 3.50 6.25 -11.31
CA LEU A 20 3.02 6.52 -9.94
C LEU A 20 4.21 6.93 -9.07
N ASN A 21 4.17 8.13 -8.51
CA ASN A 21 5.27 8.65 -7.70
C ASN A 21 5.19 8.17 -6.25
N HIS A 22 4.03 8.35 -5.61
CA HIS A 22 3.76 7.89 -4.25
C HIS A 22 2.27 7.72 -4.01
N ILE A 23 1.93 7.03 -2.92
CA ILE A 23 0.60 7.00 -2.32
C ILE A 23 0.65 7.65 -0.94
N SER A 24 -0.48 8.18 -0.49
CA SER A 24 -0.64 8.69 0.87
C SER A 24 -1.66 7.83 1.62
N VAL A 25 -1.33 7.45 2.86
CA VAL A 25 -2.18 6.64 3.72
C VAL A 25 -2.30 7.33 5.07
N VAL A 26 -3.53 7.64 5.46
CA VAL A 26 -3.84 8.09 6.82
C VAL A 26 -3.94 6.85 7.70
N CYS A 27 -3.24 6.84 8.83
CA CYS A 27 -3.12 5.68 9.70
C CYS A 27 -3.46 6.03 11.15
N ARG A 28 -3.99 5.02 11.86
CA ARG A 28 -4.32 5.11 13.28
C ARG A 28 -3.07 5.22 14.17
N SER A 29 -1.99 4.55 13.78
CA SER A 29 -0.71 4.57 14.49
C SER A 29 0.43 4.65 13.49
N LEU A 30 1.16 5.76 13.51
CA LEU A 30 2.32 6.00 12.67
C LEU A 30 3.43 5.00 12.98
N GLU A 31 3.67 4.71 14.25
CA GLU A 31 4.68 3.74 14.69
C GLU A 31 4.39 2.34 14.12
N SER A 32 3.18 1.83 14.34
CA SER A 32 2.79 0.49 13.87
C SER A 32 2.80 0.41 12.35
N SER A 33 2.39 1.49 11.67
CA SER A 33 2.40 1.56 10.21
C SER A 33 3.82 1.59 9.65
N VAL A 34 4.71 2.41 10.22
CA VAL A 34 6.13 2.43 9.84
C VAL A 34 6.75 1.05 10.07
N HIS A 35 6.44 0.39 11.19
CA HIS A 35 6.91 -0.97 11.46
C HIS A 35 6.47 -1.95 10.38
N PHE A 36 5.17 -1.98 10.04
CA PHE A 36 4.63 -2.86 9.01
C PHE A 36 5.27 -2.61 7.64
N TYR A 37 5.24 -1.36 7.15
CA TYR A 37 5.77 -1.05 5.82
C TYR A 37 7.28 -1.31 5.75
N ARG A 38 8.02 -1.06 6.83
CA ARG A 38 9.46 -1.28 6.86
C ARG A 38 9.85 -2.75 7.00
N ASN A 39 9.34 -3.42 8.02
CA ASN A 39 9.85 -4.73 8.43
C ASN A 39 9.15 -5.88 7.72
N VAL A 40 7.88 -5.69 7.33
CA VAL A 40 7.10 -6.71 6.61
C VAL A 40 7.22 -6.52 5.11
N LEU A 41 7.00 -5.29 4.62
CA LEU A 41 7.04 -5.00 3.17
C LEU A 41 8.41 -4.54 2.66
N GLY A 42 9.37 -4.27 3.55
CA GLY A 42 10.74 -3.90 3.16
C GLY A 42 10.91 -2.47 2.68
N PHE A 43 9.99 -1.54 2.97
CA PHE A 43 10.16 -0.13 2.65
C PHE A 43 11.23 0.53 3.52
N ILE A 44 11.91 1.55 2.99
CA ILE A 44 12.99 2.24 3.70
C ILE A 44 12.53 3.66 4.04
N PRO A 45 12.62 4.11 5.32
CA PRO A 45 12.35 5.50 5.68
C PRO A 45 13.30 6.45 4.94
N ILE A 46 12.77 7.53 4.40
CA ILE A 46 13.54 8.59 3.75
C ILE A 46 13.28 9.94 4.41
N ARG A 47 14.13 10.93 4.11
CA ARG A 47 14.00 12.26 4.72
C ARG A 47 12.66 12.89 4.34
N ARG A 48 11.89 13.23 5.36
CA ARG A 48 10.66 14.02 5.23
C ARG A 48 11.03 15.50 5.02
N PRO A 49 10.37 16.21 4.08
CA PRO A 49 10.47 17.67 4.01
C PRO A 49 10.10 18.29 5.36
N GLY A 50 10.94 19.19 5.88
CA GLY A 50 10.77 19.76 7.23
C GLY A 50 9.64 20.79 7.36
N SER A 51 8.92 21.10 6.28
CA SER A 51 7.88 22.14 6.22
C SER A 51 6.50 21.69 6.73
N PHE A 52 6.36 20.44 7.13
CA PHE A 52 5.08 19.87 7.55
C PHE A 52 5.00 19.76 9.08
N ASP A 53 3.90 20.22 9.65
CA ASP A 53 3.62 20.39 11.07
C ASP A 53 2.77 19.27 11.70
N PHE A 54 2.40 18.25 10.93
CA PHE A 54 1.70 17.04 11.40
C PHE A 54 2.65 15.85 11.59
N ASP A 55 2.21 14.82 12.31
CA ASP A 55 2.96 13.57 12.46
C ASP A 55 2.86 12.72 11.19
N GLY A 56 4.02 12.34 10.63
CA GLY A 56 4.06 11.51 9.43
C GLY A 56 5.44 11.01 9.08
N ALA A 57 5.48 10.04 8.16
CA ALA A 57 6.70 9.43 7.66
C ALA A 57 6.66 9.30 6.14
N TRP A 58 7.82 9.41 5.51
CA TRP A 58 8.01 9.06 4.11
C TRP A 58 8.84 7.79 4.03
N LEU A 59 8.35 6.79 3.30
CA LEU A 59 9.10 5.58 2.98
C LEU A 59 9.19 5.40 1.48
N PHE A 60 10.23 4.72 1.01
CA PHE A 60 10.44 4.47 -0.41
C PHE A 60 11.01 3.06 -0.62
N ASN A 61 10.44 2.33 -1.58
CA ASN A 61 11.01 1.12 -2.18
C ASN A 61 10.20 0.76 -3.43
N TYR A 62 10.70 -0.19 -4.24
CA TYR A 62 10.00 -0.71 -5.44
C TYR A 62 9.61 0.36 -6.47
N GLY A 63 10.31 1.51 -6.46
CA GLY A 63 10.03 2.63 -7.36
C GLY A 63 8.87 3.52 -6.94
N ILE A 64 8.25 3.30 -5.77
CA ILE A 64 7.13 4.11 -5.26
C ILE A 64 7.42 4.63 -3.84
N GLY A 65 6.93 5.84 -3.55
CA GLY A 65 6.88 6.38 -2.20
C GLY A 65 5.59 6.00 -1.45
N ILE A 66 5.67 5.91 -0.13
CA ILE A 66 4.52 5.84 0.77
C ILE A 66 4.65 7.00 1.77
N HIS A 67 3.64 7.87 1.76
CA HIS A 67 3.48 8.94 2.73
C HIS A 67 2.47 8.50 3.79
N LEU A 68 2.97 8.17 4.98
CA LEU A 68 2.13 7.86 6.13
C LEU A 68 1.80 9.15 6.88
N LEU A 69 0.52 9.35 7.15
CA LEU A 69 0.01 10.46 7.96
C LEU A 69 -0.69 9.89 9.20
N GLN A 70 -0.32 10.36 10.38
CA GLN A 70 -1.06 10.04 11.61
C GLN A 70 -2.41 10.75 11.57
N ALA A 71 -3.50 10.03 11.84
CA ALA A 71 -4.82 10.66 12.01
C ALA A 71 -4.80 11.61 13.21
N GLU A 72 -5.42 12.79 13.07
CA GLU A 72 -5.55 13.78 14.16
C GLU A 72 -6.34 13.22 15.35
N ASP A 73 -7.42 12.48 15.05
CA ASP A 73 -8.19 11.70 16.03
C ASP A 73 -8.24 10.22 15.59
N PRO A 74 -7.31 9.39 16.11
CA PRO A 74 -7.29 7.96 15.81
C PRO A 74 -8.61 7.25 16.17
N GLU A 75 -9.29 7.67 17.23
CA GLU A 75 -10.53 7.01 17.69
C GLU A 75 -11.72 7.28 16.76
N SER A 76 -11.67 8.35 15.98
CA SER A 76 -12.66 8.64 14.94
C SER A 76 -12.52 7.76 13.68
N MET A 77 -11.37 7.09 13.51
CA MET A 77 -11.15 6.21 12.36
C MET A 77 -12.01 4.94 12.45
N PRO A 78 -12.39 4.33 11.32
CA PRO A 78 -13.06 3.03 11.29
C PRO A 78 -12.35 2.00 12.18
N PRO A 79 -13.11 1.11 12.85
CA PRO A 79 -12.52 0.11 13.73
C PRO A 79 -11.51 -0.73 12.96
N LYS A 80 -10.38 -1.03 13.63
CA LYS A 80 -9.32 -1.86 13.04
C LYS A 80 -9.93 -3.14 12.49
N LYS A 81 -9.72 -3.40 11.20
CA LYS A 81 -10.20 -4.62 10.58
C LYS A 81 -9.46 -5.84 11.15
N THR A 82 -10.22 -6.91 11.37
CA THR A 82 -9.70 -8.22 11.80
C THR A 82 -9.53 -9.19 10.64
N GLN A 83 -10.07 -8.86 9.46
CA GLN A 83 -9.96 -9.66 8.24
C GLN A 83 -9.87 -8.74 7.02
N ILE A 84 -9.05 -9.16 6.04
CA ILE A 84 -8.90 -8.47 4.76
C ILE A 84 -10.14 -8.70 3.90
N ASP A 85 -10.81 -7.62 3.47
CA ASP A 85 -11.83 -7.67 2.42
C ASP A 85 -11.18 -7.39 1.04
N PRO A 86 -11.22 -8.33 0.09
CA PRO A 86 -10.69 -8.10 -1.26
C PRO A 86 -11.33 -6.94 -2.04
N LYS A 87 -12.48 -6.43 -1.58
CA LYS A 87 -13.19 -5.29 -2.19
C LYS A 87 -12.73 -3.94 -1.64
N ASP A 88 -11.99 -3.94 -0.53
CA ASP A 88 -11.50 -2.70 0.06
C ASP A 88 -10.34 -2.10 -0.73
N ASN A 89 -10.04 -0.84 -0.42
CA ASN A 89 -8.93 -0.13 -1.01
C ASN A 89 -7.63 -0.87 -0.71
N HIS A 90 -6.88 -1.22 -1.75
CA HIS A 90 -5.64 -1.95 -1.62
C HIS A 90 -4.61 -1.48 -2.63
N ILE A 91 -3.34 -1.71 -2.30
CA ILE A 91 -2.24 -1.68 -3.24
C ILE A 91 -1.73 -3.10 -3.44
N SER A 92 -1.21 -3.39 -4.63
CA SER A 92 -0.75 -4.73 -4.98
C SER A 92 0.65 -4.70 -5.55
N PHE A 93 1.50 -5.59 -5.05
CA PHE A 93 2.87 -5.76 -5.49
C PHE A 93 3.02 -7.09 -6.20
N GLN A 94 3.71 -7.08 -7.34
CA GLN A 94 4.13 -8.32 -7.98
C GLN A 94 5.31 -8.91 -7.20
N ASP A 95 5.19 -10.16 -6.76
CA ASP A 95 6.27 -10.89 -6.12
C ASP A 95 7.08 -11.68 -7.16
N SER A 96 8.40 -11.65 -7.00
CA SER A 96 9.36 -12.38 -7.83
C SER A 96 9.65 -13.79 -7.30
N LYS A 97 9.25 -14.09 -6.06
CA LYS A 97 9.43 -15.38 -5.39
C LYS A 97 8.13 -15.85 -4.75
N ARG A 98 8.14 -17.01 -4.10
CA ARG A 98 7.02 -17.47 -3.29
C ARG A 98 7.12 -16.79 -1.93
N PHE A 99 6.15 -15.94 -1.59
CA PHE A 99 5.95 -15.47 -0.23
C PHE A 99 5.79 -16.69 0.69
N ILE A 100 6.63 -16.80 1.73
CA ILE A 100 6.40 -17.70 2.85
C ILE A 100 6.02 -16.79 3.99
N ALA A 101 4.74 -16.77 4.35
CA ALA A 101 4.27 -16.10 5.55
C ALA A 101 5.05 -16.67 6.75
N THR A 102 5.80 -15.82 7.44
CA THR A 102 6.35 -16.11 8.77
C THR A 102 5.32 -15.73 9.81
N ASP A 103 5.23 -16.43 10.95
CA ASP A 103 4.29 -16.15 12.04
C ASP A 103 4.56 -14.76 12.67
N ASP A 104 4.13 -13.70 11.99
CA ASP A 104 4.20 -12.31 12.41
C ASP A 104 2.77 -11.78 12.46
N ASP A 105 2.33 -11.35 13.65
CA ASP A 105 1.00 -10.80 13.90
C ASP A 105 0.68 -9.58 13.00
N ASN A 106 1.69 -8.97 12.36
CA ASN A 106 1.51 -7.88 11.40
C ASN A 106 1.09 -8.34 9.99
N LEU A 107 0.98 -9.64 9.72
CA LEU A 107 0.49 -10.16 8.43
C LEU A 107 -1.01 -9.98 8.20
N GLU A 108 -1.76 -9.50 9.20
CA GLU A 108 -3.21 -9.22 9.09
C GLU A 108 -3.57 -8.26 7.94
N LYS A 109 -2.61 -7.48 7.43
CA LYS A 109 -2.80 -6.56 6.29
C LYS A 109 -2.41 -7.15 4.93
N ILE A 110 -1.93 -8.40 4.87
CA ILE A 110 -1.40 -9.01 3.65
C ILE A 110 -2.23 -10.22 3.19
N ASN A 111 -2.55 -10.27 1.88
CA ASN A 111 -3.13 -11.44 1.23
C ASN A 111 -2.33 -11.81 -0.04
N GLU A 112 -1.79 -13.03 -0.10
CA GLU A 112 -1.19 -13.56 -1.34
C GLU A 112 -2.31 -14.07 -2.26
N GLN A 113 -2.39 -13.51 -3.46
CA GLN A 113 -3.20 -14.06 -4.53
C GLN A 113 -2.32 -14.40 -5.73
N ARG A 114 -2.65 -15.49 -6.42
CA ARG A 114 -1.91 -15.95 -7.58
C ARG A 114 -2.68 -15.65 -8.86
N TYR A 115 -2.04 -14.90 -9.75
CA TYR A 115 -2.57 -14.64 -11.08
C TYR A 115 -1.64 -15.25 -12.12
N ALA A 116 -2.16 -16.23 -12.89
CA ALA A 116 -1.45 -16.85 -14.00
C ALA A 116 -0.02 -17.35 -13.64
N GLY A 117 0.17 -17.86 -12.42
CA GLY A 117 1.46 -18.37 -11.94
C GLY A 117 2.42 -17.32 -11.36
N LEU A 118 2.07 -16.02 -11.40
CA LEU A 118 2.79 -14.95 -10.73
C LEU A 118 2.17 -14.69 -9.35
N GLY A 119 3.04 -14.57 -8.33
CA GLY A 119 2.63 -14.17 -6.99
C GLY A 119 2.29 -12.68 -6.95
N VAL A 120 1.17 -12.33 -6.32
CA VAL A 120 0.79 -10.95 -6.08
C VAL A 120 0.47 -10.80 -4.60
N ILE A 121 1.18 -9.89 -3.94
CA ILE A 121 0.94 -9.51 -2.56
C ILE A 121 -0.02 -8.32 -2.57
N ARG A 122 -1.21 -8.50 -2.01
CA ARG A 122 -2.12 -7.39 -1.74
C ARG A 122 -1.94 -6.90 -0.33
N VAL A 123 -1.94 -5.58 -0.20
CA VAL A 123 -1.85 -4.86 1.06
C VAL A 123 -3.11 -4.01 1.19
N ASP A 124 -3.91 -4.27 2.22
CA ASP A 124 -5.03 -3.39 2.56
C ASP A 124 -4.46 -2.06 3.07
N ILE A 125 -4.95 -0.96 2.50
CA ILE A 125 -4.56 0.40 2.90
C ILE A 125 -5.66 1.12 3.68
N GLY A 126 -6.81 0.47 3.90
CA GLY A 126 -7.80 0.89 4.88
C GLY A 126 -7.44 0.38 6.27
N GLU A 127 -7.36 1.28 7.25
CA GLU A 127 -7.26 0.91 8.68
C GLU A 127 -8.59 0.37 9.22
#